data_AF-X1E6I0-F1
#
_entry.id   AF-X1E6I0-F1
#
_cell.length_a   1.000
_cell.length_b   1.000
_cell.length_c   1.000
_cell.angle_alpha   90.00
_cell.angle_beta   90.00
_cell.angle_gamma   90.00
#
_symmetry.space_group_name_H-M   'P 1'
#
loop_
_entity.id
_entity.type
_entity.pdbx_description
1 polymer ?
#
loop_
_entity_poly.entity_id
_entity_poly.type
_entity_poly.pdbx_seq_one_letter_code
_entity_poly.pdbx_strand_id
1 'polypeptide(L)' 'MENLECIFCQREYPLDIFNPFCPECHEPLLCPLPKKKRKFSLEKTSPLEKYLDFLPLSKINPNLSLGEGNTP' A
#
# COMPACT_ATOMS: atom_id res chain seq x y z
N MET A 1 -5.20 -4.50 6.35
CA MET A 1 -5.64 -4.55 4.94
C MET A 1 -6.39 -5.85 4.79
N GLU A 2 -7.70 -5.81 5.01
CA GLU A 2 -8.53 -7.02 5.03
C GLU A 2 -9.40 -7.12 3.77
N ASN A 3 -9.62 -5.99 3.10
CA ASN A 3 -10.38 -5.89 1.86
C ASN A 3 -9.57 -5.19 0.77
N LEU A 4 -9.91 -5.51 -0.48
CA LEU A 4 -9.50 -4.83 -1.70
C LEU A 4 -10.73 -4.22 -2.39
N GLU A 5 -10.52 -3.18 -3.19
CA GLU A 5 -11.57 -2.46 -3.91
C GLU A 5 -11.44 -2.62 -5.43
N CYS A 6 -12.56 -2.84 -6.12
CA CYS A 6 -12.64 -2.64 -7.57
C CYS A 6 -13.12 -1.23 -7.85
N ILE A 7 -12.25 -0.36 -8.38
CA ILE A 7 -12.60 1.05 -8.66
C ILE A 7 -13.62 1.21 -9.80
N PHE A 8 -13.75 0.20 -10.66
CA PHE A 8 -14.69 0.22 -11.79
C PHE A 8 -16.10 -0.21 -11.37
N CYS A 9 -16.21 -1.31 -10.62
CA CYS A 9 -17.49 -1.80 -10.10
C CYS A 9 -17.92 -1.11 -8.80
N GLN A 10 -17.03 -0.38 -8.13
CA GLN A 10 -17.23 0.27 -6.84
C GLN A 10 -17.68 -0.73 -5.75
N ARG A 11 -17.03 -1.90 -5.72
CA ARG A 11 -17.30 -2.98 -4.75
C ARG A 11 -16.03 -3.34 -4.00
N GLU A 12 -16.21 -3.75 -2.74
CA GLU A 12 -15.16 -4.29 -1.89
C GLU A 12 -15.23 -5.81 -1.84
N TYR A 13 -14.07 -6.45 -1.81
CA TYR A 13 -13.91 -7.89 -1.69
C TYR A 13 -12.86 -8.20 -0.61
N PRO A 14 -12.98 -9.33 0.13
CA PRO A 14 -11.92 -9.77 1.02
C PRO A 14 -10.60 -9.97 0.26
N LEU A 15 -9.46 -9.75 0.94
CA LEU A 15 -8.15 -10.03 0.37
C LEU A 15 -8.01 -11.54 0.09
N ASP A 16 -7.96 -11.90 -1.19
CA ASP A 16 -7.59 -13.23 -1.66
C ASP A 16 -6.39 -13.11 -2.61
N ILE A 17 -5.23 -13.56 -2.14
CA ILE A 17 -3.97 -13.50 -2.90
C ILE A 17 -3.98 -14.42 -4.14
N PHE A 18 -4.88 -15.40 -4.20
CA PHE A 18 -5.01 -16.31 -5.33
C PHE A 18 -5.98 -15.77 -6.40
N ASN A 19 -6.85 -14.84 -6.03
CA ASN A 19 -7.85 -14.24 -6.91
C ASN A 19 -7.79 -12.70 -6.87
N PRO A 20 -6.74 -12.08 -7.43
CA PRO A 20 -6.51 -10.63 -7.31
C PRO A 20 -7.35 -9.77 -8.28
N PHE A 21 -8.38 -10.34 -8.91
CA PHE A 21 -9.21 -9.68 -9.92
C PHE A 21 -10.68 -9.67 -9.50
N CYS A 22 -11.41 -8.64 -9.89
CA CYS A 22 -12.83 -8.50 -9.62
C CYS A 22 -13.61 -9.62 -10.32
N PRO A 23 -14.47 -10.38 -9.62
CA PRO A 23 -15.23 -11.48 -10.21
C PRO A 23 -16.29 -11.02 -11.24
N GLU A 24 -16.60 -9.73 -11.28
CA GLU A 24 -17.62 -9.15 -12.18
C GLU A 24 -17.01 -8.62 -13.47
N CYS A 25 -16.01 -7.73 -13.36
CA CYS A 25 -15.40 -7.06 -14.51
C CYS A 25 -14.00 -7.56 -14.87
N HIS A 26 -13.40 -8.44 -14.05
CA HIS A 26 -12.05 -8.97 -14.23
C HIS A 26 -10.92 -7.94 -14.16
N GLU A 27 -11.21 -6.70 -13.76
CA GLU A 27 -10.18 -5.68 -13.48
C GLU A 27 -9.46 -5.97 -12.15
N PRO A 28 -8.20 -5.52 -11.98
CA PRO A 28 -7.46 -5.70 -10.75
C PRO A 28 -8.16 -5.13 -9.52
N LEU A 29 -8.13 -5.87 -8.42
CA LEU A 29 -8.52 -5.37 -7.11
C LEU A 29 -7.37 -4.58 -6.49
N LEU A 30 -7.67 -3.39 -5.96
CA LEU A 30 -6.68 -2.46 -5.43
C LEU A 30 -6.77 -2.38 -3.91
N CYS A 31 -5.64 -2.07 -3.25
CA CYS A 31 -5.69 -1.72 -1.84
C CYS A 31 -6.38 -0.35 -1.69
N PRO A 32 -7.37 -0.21 -0.79
CA PRO A 32 -8.05 1.06 -0.60
C PRO A 32 -7.06 2.13 -0.13
N LEU A 33 -7.16 3.32 -0.71
CA LEU A 33 -6.31 4.44 -0.33
C LEU A 33 -6.66 4.88 1.10
N PRO A 34 -5.69 4.97 2.03
CA PRO A 34 -5.98 5.45 3.38
C PRO A 34 -6.45 6.91 3.33
N LYS A 35 -7.57 7.20 4.01
CA LYS A 35 -8.22 8.53 4.12
C LYS A 35 -7.45 9.54 5.01
N LYS A 36 -6.18 9.29 5.32
CA LYS A 36 -5.35 10.17 6.17
C LYS A 36 -4.64 11.24 5.33
N LYS A 37 -4.47 12.44 5.89
CA LYS A 37 -3.57 13.45 5.34
C LYS A 37 -2.15 12.90 5.40
N ARG A 38 -1.46 12.86 4.26
CA ARG A 38 -0.11 12.31 4.13
C ARG A 38 0.91 13.45 4.19
N LYS A 39 2.06 13.21 4.82
CA LYS A 39 3.19 14.14 4.85
C LYS A 39 4.49 13.40 4.61
N PHE A 40 5.46 14.10 4.04
CA PHE A 40 6.83 13.62 3.97
C PHE A 40 7.52 13.91 5.31
N SER A 41 8.25 12.92 5.83
CA SER A 41 9.08 13.06 7.03
C SER A 41 10.53 13.29 6.61
N LEU A 42 10.82 14.46 6.02
CA LEU A 42 12.10 14.77 5.37
C LEU A 42 13.29 14.74 6.33
N GLU A 43 13.05 14.86 7.63
CA GLU A 43 14.02 14.74 8.70
C GLU A 43 14.56 13.31 8.90
N LYS A 44 13.90 12.29 8.33
CA LYS A 44 14.32 10.89 8.44
C LYS A 44 15.47 10.58 7.48
N THR A 45 16.36 9.68 7.86
CA THR A 45 17.48 9.25 7.01
C THR A 45 17.05 8.17 6.02
N SER A 46 16.29 7.17 6.49
CA SER A 46 15.78 6.08 5.66
C SER A 46 14.73 6.57 4.65
N PRO A 47 14.88 6.27 3.34
CA PRO A 47 13.85 6.58 2.35
C PRO A 47 12.49 6.01 2.71
N LEU A 48 12.41 4.75 3.19
CA LEU A 48 11.14 4.15 3.58
C LEU A 48 10.45 4.91 4.72
N GLU A 49 11.22 5.44 5.67
CA GLU A 49 10.66 6.23 6.77
C GLU A 49 10.18 7.61 6.29
N LYS A 50 10.89 8.26 5.36
CA LYS A 50 10.47 9.54 4.78
C LYS A 50 9.08 9.46 4.15
N TYR A 51 8.79 8.32 3.51
CA TYR A 51 7.56 8.07 2.76
C TYR A 51 6.54 7.18 3.48
N LEU A 52 6.74 6.86 4.77
CA LEU A 52 5.89 5.91 5.51
C LEU A 52 4.40 6.25 5.43
N ASP A 53 4.03 7.53 5.41
CA ASP A 53 2.63 7.95 5.32
C ASP A 53 1.93 7.60 4.00
N PHE A 54 2.71 7.26 2.97
CA PHE A 54 2.24 6.85 1.66
C PHE A 54 2.26 5.33 1.48
N LEU A 55 2.98 4.62 2.35
CA LEU A 55 3.07 3.17 2.31
C LEU A 55 1.88 2.54 3.05
N PRO A 56 1.44 1.34 2.64
CA PRO A 56 0.42 0.60 3.35
C PRO A 56 1.00 -0.10 4.60
N LEU A 57 1.92 0.55 5.30
CA LEU A 57 2.64 0.03 6.47
C LEU A 57 2.35 0.91 7.68
N SER A 58 2.18 0.28 8.85
CA SER A 58 2.00 1.02 10.11
C SER A 58 3.34 1.51 10.69
N LYS A 59 4.43 0.79 10.42
CA LYS A 59 5.79 1.11 10.85
C LYS A 59 6.81 0.43 9.94
N ILE A 60 8.04 0.93 9.94
CA ILE A 60 9.20 0.26 9.33
C ILE A 60 9.91 -0.56 10.41
N ASN A 61 10.32 -1.79 10.06
CA ASN A 61 11.21 -2.60 10.89
C ASN A 61 12.62 -2.60 10.25
N PRO A 62 13.60 -1.90 10.84
CA PRO A 62 14.95 -1.81 10.28
C PRO A 62 15.62 -3.17 10.09
N ASN A 63 15.29 -4.17 10.92
CA ASN A 63 15.87 -5.51 10.83
C ASN A 63 15.37 -6.31 9.61
N LEU A 64 14.34 -5.82 8.92
CA LEU A 64 13.83 -6.40 7.67
C LEU A 64 14.26 -5.61 6.43
N SER A 65 14.91 -4.46 6.62
CA SER A 65 15.36 -3.61 5.52
C SER A 65 16.67 -4.14 4.94
N LEU A 66 16.82 -4.04 3.62
CA LEU A 66 18.04 -4.36 2.88
C LEU A 66 18.70 -3.11 2.28
N GLY A 67 18.27 -1.92 2.70
CA GLY A 67 18.77 -0.64 2.19
C GLY A 67 18.03 -0.09 0.97
N GLU A 68 16.78 -0.53 0.75
CA GLU A 68 15.91 -0.07 -0.34
C GLU A 68 15.63 1.44 -0.34
N GLY A 69 15.31 1.96 -1.53
CA GLY A 69 14.85 3.33 -1.73
C GLY A 69 15.94 4.36 -2.06
N ASN A 70 17.19 3.94 -2.25
CA ASN A 70 18.31 4.79 -2.70
C ASN A 70 18.81 4.42 -4.12
N THR A 71 17.95 3.87 -4.97
CA THR A 71 18.31 3.59 -6.37
C THR A 71 18.67 4.90 -7.08
N PRO A 72 19.87 5.00 -7.72
CA PRO A 72 20.27 6.19 -8.47
C PRO A 72 19.35 6.56 -9.64
#